data_AF-A0A354WIJ2-F1
#
_entry.id   AF-A0A354WIJ2-F1
#
_cell.length_a   1.000
_cell.length_b   1.000
_cell.length_c   1.000
_cell.angle_alpha   90.00
_cell.angle_beta   90.00
_cell.angle_gamma   90.00
#
_symmetry.space_group_name_H-M   'P 1'
#
loop_
_entity.id
_entity.type
_entity.pdbx_description
1 polymer ?
#
loop_
_entity_poly.entity_id
_entity_poly.type
_entity_poly.pdbx_seq_one_letter_code
_entity_poly.pdbx_strand_id
1 'polypeptide(L)'
;MNIGRLSATTILFSGIFLFPSIRVAHSTAAFEQGFTQQESSNNIAKTEYFVAQGIIRNPCPFGGVRDGDYNCQLQAFANGVVFPGVKYWVDANPKWPGIYYTKIQGKCPYGGVSGGVETCQLMKLNGKLTEGVRYWVDANPDYPGLYYRQPQKPQ
;
A
#
# COMPACT_ATOMS: atom_id res chain seq x y z
N MET A 1 -36.41 -31.28 5.08
CA MET A 1 -36.47 -30.57 3.78
C MET A 1 -35.38 -31.16 2.90
N ASN A 2 -35.78 -32.00 1.96
CA ASN A 2 -34.90 -32.73 1.04
C ASN A 2 -35.07 -32.16 -0.37
N ILE A 3 -33.98 -32.22 -1.11
CA ILE A 3 -33.72 -31.59 -2.41
C ILE A 3 -34.63 -32.20 -3.48
N GLY A 4 -35.25 -31.35 -4.30
CA GLY A 4 -35.98 -31.76 -5.49
C GLY A 4 -35.96 -30.66 -6.53
N ARG A 5 -35.14 -30.82 -7.58
CA ARG A 5 -35.37 -30.19 -8.88
C ARG A 5 -34.93 -31.14 -9.99
N LEU A 6 -35.94 -31.69 -10.65
CA LEU A 6 -35.87 -32.38 -11.93
C LEU A 6 -36.04 -31.38 -13.07
N SER A 7 -35.24 -31.60 -14.12
CA SER A 7 -35.60 -31.60 -15.55
C SER A 7 -36.35 -30.42 -16.18
N ALA A 8 -35.73 -29.79 -17.18
CA ALA A 8 -36.40 -29.29 -18.39
C ALA A 8 -35.35 -29.07 -19.51
N THR A 9 -35.31 -29.89 -20.54
CA THR A 9 -36.04 -29.79 -21.82
C THR A 9 -35.24 -29.02 -22.89
N THR A 10 -34.61 -29.80 -23.77
CA THR A 10 -34.08 -29.43 -25.08
C THR A 10 -35.17 -28.82 -25.96
N ILE A 11 -34.91 -27.68 -26.58
CA ILE A 11 -35.72 -27.18 -27.71
C ILE A 11 -34.78 -26.74 -28.83
N LEU A 12 -34.85 -27.49 -29.94
CA LEU A 12 -34.39 -27.12 -31.28
C LEU A 12 -35.42 -26.17 -31.91
N PHE A 13 -34.98 -25.02 -32.44
CA PHE A 13 -35.74 -24.32 -33.47
C PHE A 13 -34.80 -23.83 -34.56
N SER A 14 -34.93 -24.47 -35.72
CA SER A 14 -34.60 -23.91 -37.03
C SER A 14 -35.53 -22.74 -37.32
N GLY A 15 -34.98 -21.62 -37.80
CA GLY A 15 -35.75 -20.45 -38.19
C GLY A 15 -34.94 -19.58 -39.15
N ILE A 16 -35.16 -19.80 -40.44
CA ILE A 16 -34.66 -19.00 -41.55
C ILE A 16 -35.33 -17.63 -41.50
N PHE A 17 -34.53 -16.55 -41.46
CA PHE A 17 -34.99 -15.21 -41.82
C PHE A 17 -34.18 -14.70 -43.02
N LEU A 18 -34.90 -14.58 -44.14
CA LEU A 18 -34.55 -13.77 -45.31
C LEU A 18 -34.74 -12.29 -44.96
N PHE A 19 -33.77 -11.43 -45.25
CA PHE A 19 -33.97 -10.02 -45.65
C PHE A 19 -32.67 -9.49 -46.31
N PRO A 20 -32.75 -8.43 -47.13
CA PRO A 20 -32.09 -8.33 -48.42
C PRO A 20 -30.82 -7.47 -48.39
N SER A 21 -30.08 -7.57 -49.50
CA SER A 21 -28.92 -6.79 -49.90
C SER A 21 -28.89 -5.35 -49.39
N ILE A 22 -27.89 -5.05 -48.57
CA ILE A 22 -27.28 -3.72 -48.53
C ILE A 22 -25.83 -3.90 -48.96
N ARG A 23 -25.52 -3.38 -50.16
CA ARG A 23 -24.15 -3.10 -50.56
C ARG A 23 -23.63 -1.99 -49.64
N VAL A 24 -22.62 -2.28 -48.83
CA VAL A 24 -21.73 -1.24 -48.31
C VAL A 24 -20.33 -1.58 -48.79
N ALA A 25 -19.70 -0.56 -49.36
CA ALA A 25 -18.50 -0.65 -50.15
C ALA A 25 -17.35 -1.34 -49.41
N HIS A 26 -16.60 -2.14 -50.17
CA HIS A 26 -15.21 -2.46 -49.83
C HIS A 26 -14.43 -1.16 -49.75
N SER A 27 -14.06 -0.77 -48.53
CA SER A 27 -12.92 0.10 -48.29
C SER A 27 -11.95 -0.72 -47.46
N THR A 28 -10.94 -1.24 -48.14
CA THR A 28 -9.72 -1.75 -47.52
C THR A 28 -9.02 -0.57 -46.85
N ALA A 29 -9.40 -0.29 -45.61
CA ALA A 29 -8.52 0.36 -44.67
C ALA A 29 -8.00 -0.76 -43.77
N ALA A 30 -6.88 -1.34 -44.19
CA ALA A 30 -5.95 -1.94 -43.25
C ALA A 30 -5.62 -0.85 -42.23
N PHE A 31 -6.29 -0.88 -41.07
CA PHE A 31 -5.85 -0.11 -39.93
C PHE A 31 -4.66 -0.86 -39.37
N GLU A 32 -3.49 -0.55 -39.93
CA GLU A 32 -2.22 -0.74 -39.29
C GLU A 32 -2.30 -0.04 -37.92
N GLN A 33 -2.74 -0.76 -36.89
CA GLN A 33 -2.25 -0.50 -35.55
C GLN A 33 -0.90 -1.19 -35.42
N GLY A 34 0.06 -0.70 -36.19
CA GLY A 34 1.47 -0.72 -35.82
C GLY A 34 1.64 0.21 -34.62
N PHE A 35 1.11 -0.18 -33.46
CA PHE A 35 1.52 0.41 -32.21
C PHE A 35 2.96 -0.06 -32.00
N THR A 36 3.89 0.72 -32.53
CA THR A 36 5.31 0.39 -32.55
C THR A 36 5.75 0.07 -31.11
N GLN A 37 6.35 -1.11 -30.90
CA GLN A 37 6.97 -1.49 -29.62
C GLN A 37 7.96 -0.43 -29.10
N GLN A 38 8.44 0.45 -29.99
CA GLN A 38 9.37 1.52 -29.72
C GLN A 38 8.74 2.70 -28.93
N GLU A 39 7.46 3.03 -29.17
CA GLU A 39 6.77 4.10 -28.44
C GLU A 39 6.39 3.65 -27.01
N SER A 40 6.03 2.37 -26.85
CA SER A 40 5.81 1.74 -25.54
C SER A 40 7.10 1.72 -24.71
N SER A 41 8.22 1.30 -25.31
CA SER A 41 9.53 1.25 -24.62
C SER A 41 10.04 2.62 -24.19
N ASN A 42 9.84 3.66 -25.02
CA ASN A 42 10.22 5.03 -24.68
C ASN A 42 9.36 5.62 -23.56
N ASN A 43 8.07 5.29 -23.51
CA ASN A 43 7.18 5.75 -22.44
C ASN A 43 7.43 5.02 -21.11
N ILE A 44 7.80 3.73 -21.15
CA ILE A 44 8.20 2.97 -19.96
C ILE A 44 9.54 3.50 -19.43
N ALA A 45 10.56 3.67 -20.28
CA ALA A 45 11.85 4.21 -19.88
C ALA A 45 11.75 5.64 -19.30
N LYS A 46 10.88 6.48 -19.89
CA LYS A 46 10.61 7.83 -19.40
C LYS A 46 9.89 7.81 -18.05
N THR A 47 8.92 6.93 -17.86
CA THR A 47 8.19 6.77 -16.58
C THR A 47 9.13 6.25 -15.48
N GLU A 48 9.97 5.27 -15.77
CA GLU A 48 10.98 4.77 -14.83
C GLU A 48 12.00 5.83 -14.45
N TYR A 49 12.41 6.69 -15.40
CA TYR A 49 13.31 7.79 -15.14
C TYR A 49 12.68 8.85 -14.20
N PHE A 50 11.40 9.20 -14.38
CA PHE A 50 10.72 10.15 -13.50
C PHE A 50 10.46 9.59 -12.09
N VAL A 51 10.12 8.31 -11.97
CA VAL A 51 9.98 7.64 -10.66
C VAL A 51 11.34 7.57 -9.94
N ALA A 52 12.41 7.24 -10.65
CA ALA A 52 13.76 7.24 -10.09
C ALA A 52 14.23 8.65 -9.67
N GLN A 53 13.97 9.67 -10.49
CA GLN A 53 14.30 11.07 -10.18
C GLN A 53 13.51 11.60 -8.97
N GLY A 54 12.26 11.16 -8.78
CA GLY A 54 11.43 11.49 -7.62
C GLY A 54 12.03 10.96 -6.31
N ILE A 55 12.51 9.72 -6.30
CA ILE A 55 13.19 9.10 -5.14
C ILE A 55 14.54 9.76 -4.85
N ILE A 56 15.29 10.17 -5.90
CA ILE A 56 16.58 10.84 -5.73
C ILE A 56 16.42 12.23 -5.08
N ARG A 57 15.31 12.94 -5.38
CA ARG A 57 15.09 14.30 -4.86
C ARG A 57 14.50 14.33 -3.45
N ASN A 58 13.68 13.34 -3.10
CA ASN A 58 13.18 13.18 -1.74
C ASN A 58 13.31 11.70 -1.32
N PRO A 59 14.43 11.31 -0.69
CA PRO A 59 14.62 9.94 -0.24
C PRO A 59 13.57 9.55 0.81
N CYS A 60 12.96 10.51 1.52
CA CYS A 60 11.99 10.23 2.57
C CYS A 60 10.66 10.94 2.25
N PRO A 61 9.84 10.35 1.35
CA PRO A 61 8.64 11.01 0.80
C PRO A 61 7.57 11.34 1.85
N PHE A 62 7.57 10.63 2.98
CA PHE A 62 6.65 10.86 4.10
C PHE A 62 7.31 11.65 5.24
N GLY A 63 8.43 12.33 4.98
CA GLY A 63 9.21 13.09 5.94
C GLY A 63 10.26 12.25 6.67
N GLY A 64 11.00 12.91 7.57
CA GLY A 64 12.11 12.29 8.30
C GLY A 64 13.46 12.45 7.62
N VAL A 65 14.45 11.72 8.14
CA VAL A 65 15.83 11.71 7.66
C VAL A 65 16.19 10.30 7.19
N ARG A 66 16.97 10.20 6.10
CA ARG A 66 17.44 8.91 5.59
C ARG A 66 18.34 8.24 6.62
N ASP A 67 18.05 6.98 6.92
CA ASP A 67 18.85 6.14 7.80
C ASP A 67 19.17 4.81 7.07
N GLY A 68 20.44 4.67 6.67
CA GLY A 68 20.87 3.58 5.79
C GLY A 68 20.30 3.65 4.36
N ASP A 69 20.32 2.50 3.68
CA ASP A 69 20.07 2.48 2.24
C ASP A 69 18.59 2.69 1.87
N TYR A 70 17.67 2.17 2.69
CA TYR A 70 16.24 2.10 2.35
C TYR A 70 15.29 2.52 3.49
N ASN A 71 15.81 2.97 4.64
CA ASN A 71 14.98 3.37 5.76
C ASN A 71 14.98 4.89 5.93
N CYS A 72 13.89 5.38 6.51
CA CYS A 72 13.71 6.76 6.88
C CYS A 72 13.33 6.82 8.35
N GLN A 73 14.15 7.51 9.14
CA GLN A 73 13.85 7.84 10.52
C GLN A 73 12.89 9.03 10.53
N LEU A 74 11.62 8.77 10.82
CA LEU A 74 10.60 9.81 10.91
C LEU A 74 10.77 10.65 12.18
N GLN A 75 11.16 10.01 13.29
CA GLN A 75 11.40 10.69 14.55
C GLN A 75 12.43 9.92 15.38
N ALA A 76 13.56 10.55 15.70
CA ALA A 76 14.49 10.04 16.69
C ALA A 76 13.90 10.16 18.11
N PHE A 77 14.20 9.21 18.97
CA PHE A 77 13.81 9.24 20.37
C PHE A 77 15.00 9.52 21.27
N ALA A 78 14.75 10.20 22.39
CA ALA A 78 15.71 10.24 23.48
C ALA A 78 15.74 8.87 24.20
N ASN A 79 16.85 8.60 24.89
CA ASN A 79 16.97 7.42 25.72
C ASN A 79 15.86 7.36 26.78
N GLY A 80 15.30 6.17 26.99
CA GLY A 80 14.22 5.94 27.96
C GLY A 80 12.81 6.26 27.46
N VAL A 81 12.64 6.71 26.21
CA VAL A 81 11.31 6.81 25.60
C VAL A 81 10.78 5.43 25.21
N VAL A 82 11.66 4.59 24.66
CA VAL A 82 11.39 3.20 24.30
C VAL A 82 12.40 2.30 24.99
N PHE A 83 11.98 1.06 25.27
CA PHE A 83 12.76 0.12 26.07
C PHE A 83 13.06 -1.15 25.26
N PRO A 84 14.32 -1.63 25.25
CA PRO A 84 14.67 -2.90 24.63
C PRO A 84 13.80 -4.06 25.16
N GLY A 85 13.41 -4.97 24.27
CA GLY A 85 12.60 -6.14 24.62
C GLY A 85 11.09 -5.88 24.71
N VAL A 86 10.64 -4.64 24.66
CA VAL A 86 9.21 -4.30 24.58
C VAL A 86 8.74 -4.32 23.13
N LYS A 87 7.62 -5.00 22.87
CA LYS A 87 7.02 -5.05 21.54
C LYS A 87 6.13 -3.84 21.32
N TYR A 88 6.60 -2.92 20.49
CA TYR A 88 5.85 -1.76 20.04
C TYR A 88 5.22 -2.02 18.68
N TRP A 89 4.06 -1.43 18.43
CA TRP A 89 3.49 -1.29 17.09
C TRP A 89 3.08 0.15 16.84
N VAL A 90 2.95 0.49 15.56
CA VAL A 90 2.53 1.80 15.11
C VAL A 90 1.19 1.64 14.41
N ASP A 91 0.19 2.41 14.83
CA ASP A 91 -1.09 2.49 14.16
C ASP A 91 -1.13 3.80 13.37
N ALA A 92 -1.26 3.70 12.05
CA ALA A 92 -1.36 4.85 11.14
C ALA A 92 -2.81 5.26 10.85
N ASN A 93 -3.80 4.58 11.44
CA ASN A 93 -5.21 4.93 11.28
C ASN A 93 -5.45 6.37 11.73
N PRO A 94 -6.03 7.25 10.88
CA PRO A 94 -6.27 8.65 11.24
C PRO A 94 -7.12 8.85 12.50
N LYS A 95 -7.93 7.87 12.90
CA LYS A 95 -8.73 7.92 14.13
C LYS A 95 -7.86 7.72 15.38
N TRP A 96 -6.84 6.87 15.30
CA TRP A 96 -6.01 6.46 16.43
C TRP A 96 -4.51 6.42 16.07
N PRO A 97 -3.92 7.52 15.58
CA PRO A 97 -2.55 7.49 15.12
C PRO A 97 -1.59 7.51 16.31
N GLY A 98 -0.68 6.55 16.38
CA GLY A 98 0.27 6.51 17.49
C GLY A 98 1.15 5.27 17.58
N ILE A 99 1.97 5.27 18.62
CA ILE A 99 2.81 4.14 19.03
C ILE A 99 2.19 3.51 20.26
N TYR A 100 2.11 2.19 20.23
CA TYR A 100 1.42 1.40 21.23
C TYR A 100 2.26 0.21 21.67
N TYR A 101 1.97 -0.27 22.88
CA TYR A 101 2.47 -1.54 23.41
C TYR A 101 1.42 -2.20 24.30
N THR A 102 1.58 -3.48 24.59
CA THR A 102 0.63 -4.24 25.43
C THR A 102 0.79 -3.87 26.90
N LYS A 103 -0.33 -3.74 27.62
CA LYS A 103 -0.31 -3.55 29.08
C LYS A 103 0.40 -4.69 29.78
N ILE A 104 1.00 -4.39 30.93
CA ILE A 104 1.55 -5.39 31.84
C ILE A 104 0.77 -5.26 33.14
N GLN A 105 0.08 -6.33 33.53
CA GLN A 105 -0.76 -6.37 34.74
C GLN A 105 -1.77 -5.20 34.79
N GLY A 106 -2.40 -4.89 33.64
CA GLY A 106 -3.37 -3.81 33.50
C GLY A 106 -2.80 -2.40 33.56
N LYS A 107 -1.46 -2.24 33.62
CA LYS A 107 -0.77 -0.95 33.73
C LYS A 107 0.13 -0.67 32.53
N CYS A 108 0.55 0.59 32.43
CA CYS A 108 1.49 1.11 31.43
C CYS A 108 2.84 1.42 32.07
N PRO A 109 3.67 0.40 32.38
CA PRO A 109 4.91 0.59 33.15
C PRO A 109 6.00 1.33 32.38
N TYR A 110 5.95 1.33 31.05
CA TYR A 110 6.92 2.01 30.18
C TYR A 110 6.43 3.41 29.75
N GLY A 111 5.50 3.99 30.52
CA GLY A 111 4.90 5.29 30.23
C GLY A 111 3.72 5.23 29.26
N GLY A 112 3.23 6.41 28.87
CA GLY A 112 2.03 6.56 28.04
C GLY A 112 0.72 6.53 28.83
N VAL A 113 -0.39 6.42 28.10
CA VAL A 113 -1.75 6.39 28.64
C VAL A 113 -2.49 5.13 28.19
N SER A 114 -3.53 4.72 28.90
CA SER A 114 -4.37 3.59 28.48
C SER A 114 -5.06 3.91 27.14
N GLY A 115 -4.68 3.19 26.08
CA GLY A 115 -5.20 3.35 24.72
C GLY A 115 -6.37 2.41 24.38
N GLY A 116 -6.76 1.55 25.32
CA GLY A 116 -7.79 0.54 25.16
C GLY A 116 -7.80 -0.43 26.34
N VAL A 117 -8.48 -1.57 26.18
CA VAL A 117 -8.58 -2.59 27.24
C VAL A 117 -7.18 -3.14 27.59
N GLU A 118 -6.42 -3.59 26.58
CA GLU A 118 -5.12 -4.27 26.76
C GLU A 118 -3.92 -3.48 26.22
N THR A 119 -4.10 -2.19 25.90
CA THR A 119 -3.09 -1.41 25.19
C THR A 119 -2.72 -0.12 25.92
N CYS A 120 -1.45 0.23 25.83
CA CYS A 120 -0.90 1.51 26.25
C CYS A 120 -0.51 2.30 25.00
N GLN A 121 -1.05 3.50 24.86
CA GLN A 121 -0.60 4.47 23.87
C GLN A 121 0.60 5.21 24.46
N LEU A 122 1.79 4.88 23.97
CA LEU A 122 3.03 5.54 24.38
C LEU A 122 3.08 6.98 23.87
N MET A 123 2.73 7.17 22.60
CA MET A 123 2.80 8.48 21.94
C MET A 123 1.71 8.61 20.89
N LYS A 124 1.06 9.78 20.86
CA LYS A 124 0.09 10.15 19.81
C LYS A 124 0.82 10.83 18.66
N LEU A 125 0.53 10.43 17.42
CA LEU A 125 1.25 10.86 16.21
C LEU A 125 0.31 11.51 15.18
N ASN A 126 -0.57 12.39 15.65
CA ASN A 126 -1.54 13.11 14.82
C ASN A 126 -0.85 13.82 13.64
N GLY A 127 -1.30 13.52 12.41
CA GLY A 127 -0.81 14.16 11.19
C GLY A 127 0.63 13.81 10.80
N LYS A 128 1.30 12.91 11.55
CA LYS A 128 2.67 12.47 11.25
C LYS A 128 2.71 11.17 10.47
N LEU A 129 1.68 10.34 10.58
CA LEU A 129 1.61 9.03 9.93
C LEU A 129 0.74 9.11 8.67
N THR A 130 1.27 8.58 7.58
CA THR A 130 0.53 8.35 6.33
C THR A 130 -0.04 6.93 6.34
N GLU A 131 -1.35 6.81 6.09
CA GLU A 131 -2.04 5.52 5.99
C GLU A 131 -1.45 4.66 4.84
N GLY A 132 -1.39 3.34 5.05
CA GLY A 132 -0.79 2.40 4.08
C GLY A 132 0.74 2.30 4.11
N VAL A 133 1.43 3.18 4.84
CA VAL A 133 2.88 3.08 5.04
C VAL A 133 3.18 2.21 6.25
N ARG A 134 4.13 1.28 6.09
CA ARG A 134 4.56 0.40 7.18
C ARG A 134 5.62 1.09 8.04
N TYR A 135 5.21 1.47 9.24
CA TYR A 135 6.09 2.02 10.27
C TYR A 135 6.52 0.94 11.27
N TRP A 136 7.67 1.14 11.91
CA TRP A 136 8.09 0.38 13.08
C TRP A 136 8.85 1.27 14.06
N VAL A 137 8.95 0.79 15.29
CA VAL A 137 9.77 1.40 16.33
C VAL A 137 11.01 0.56 16.51
N ASP A 138 12.18 1.20 16.47
CA ASP A 138 13.43 0.60 16.92
C ASP A 138 13.69 1.04 18.36
N ALA A 139 13.93 0.06 19.24
CA ALA A 139 14.23 0.29 20.64
C ALA A 139 15.71 0.01 20.96
N ASN A 140 16.58 -0.15 19.95
CA ASN A 140 18.01 -0.20 20.15
C ASN A 140 18.48 1.12 20.82
N PRO A 141 19.20 1.06 21.95
CA PRO A 141 19.71 2.25 22.64
C PRO A 141 20.62 3.16 21.80
N ASP A 142 21.28 2.63 20.77
CA ASP A 142 22.20 3.40 19.91
C ASP A 142 21.46 4.25 18.87
N TYR A 143 20.26 3.82 18.47
CA TYR A 143 19.45 4.47 17.43
C TYR A 143 17.94 4.32 17.67
N PRO A 144 17.41 4.70 18.84
CA PRO A 144 16.00 4.54 19.15
C PRO A 144 15.17 5.53 18.32
N GLY A 145 14.06 5.05 17.74
CA GLY A 145 13.26 5.91 16.88
C GLY A 145 12.06 5.24 16.23
N LEU A 146 11.31 6.06 15.52
CA LEU A 146 10.22 5.67 14.63
C LEU A 146 10.71 5.71 13.18
N TYR A 147 10.52 4.61 12.47
CA TYR A 147 11.04 4.42 11.13
C TYR A 147 9.96 3.95 10.16
N TYR A 148 10.23 4.13 8.87
CA TYR A 148 9.53 3.46 7.79
C TYR A 148 10.50 3.12 6.66
N ARG A 149 10.08 2.21 5.78
CA ARG A 149 10.86 1.82 4.60
C ARG A 149 10.39 2.61 3.41
N GLN A 150 11.34 3.06 2.60
CA GLN A 150 11.02 3.65 1.30
C GLN A 150 10.27 2.65 0.44
N PRO A 151 9.27 3.08 -0.36
CA PRO A 151 8.73 2.25 -1.42
C PRO A 151 9.88 1.88 -2.36
N GLN A 152 10.17 0.58 -2.48
CA GLN A 152 11.19 0.10 -3.40
C GLN A 152 10.67 0.29 -4.83
N LYS A 153 11.55 0.68 -5.76
CA LYS A 153 11.25 0.62 -7.20
C LYS A 153 10.82 -0.83 -7.50
N PRO A 154 9.68 -1.06 -8.19
CA PRO A 154 9.40 -2.38 -8.74
C PRO A 154 10.62 -2.85 -9.54
N GLN A 155 11.11 -4.05 -9.24
CA GLN A 155 12.21 -4.68 -9.98
C GLN A 155 11.71 -5.17 -11.34
#